data_AF-A0AB38FAI6-F1
#
_entry.id   AF-A0AB38FAI6-F1
#
_cell.length_a   1.000
_cell.length_b   1.000
_cell.length_c   1.000
_cell.angle_alpha   90.00
_cell.angle_beta   90.00
_cell.angle_gamma   90.00
#
_symmetry.space_group_name_H-M   'P 1'
#
loop_
_entity.id
_entity.type
_entity.pdbx_description
1 polymer ?
#
loop_
_entity_poly.entity_id
_entity_poly.type
_entity_poly.pdbx_seq_one_letter_code
_entity_poly.pdbx_strand_id
1 'polypeptide(L)'
;MTARPIGGALSDRIPPKFVVLTSLAGTGVMAVVAAFQPPPDFWSAVTFITLAVFLGIGTGGVFAWVARRSPAASVGSTWNDKLMYAVLLAAIVAGLATTLLGSGVVGEESNYRETVSPWFRSIWILQPRGDLMAQASLAFHIHVAIAMVLFALWPFTRLVHAFSAPVAYLFRPYIVYRSRDVARNGELIGSQPHRRGW
;
A
#
# COMPACT_ATOMS: atom_id res chain seq x y z
N MET A 1 -33.01 12.59 -6.73
CA MET A 1 -32.71 11.15 -6.96
C MET A 1 -31.89 11.00 -8.25
N THR A 2 -30.74 11.68 -8.34
CA THR A 2 -30.02 11.93 -9.61
C THR A 2 -28.49 11.90 -9.42
N ALA A 3 -28.00 10.94 -8.64
CA ALA A 3 -26.56 10.68 -8.51
C ALA A 3 -26.34 9.19 -8.25
N ARG A 4 -26.66 8.34 -9.23
CA ARG A 4 -25.94 7.06 -9.33
C ARG A 4 -24.56 7.42 -9.89
N PRO A 5 -23.47 7.22 -9.13
CA PRO A 5 -22.17 7.71 -9.54
C PRO A 5 -21.75 6.92 -10.76
N ILE A 6 -21.39 7.64 -11.82
CA ILE A 6 -20.84 7.12 -13.07
C ILE A 6 -19.66 6.14 -12.81
N GLY A 7 -18.99 6.28 -11.66
CA GLY A 7 -17.94 5.36 -11.19
C GLY A 7 -18.36 3.89 -11.03
N GLY A 8 -19.61 3.60 -10.64
CA GLY A 8 -20.10 2.22 -10.56
C GLY A 8 -20.31 1.59 -11.94
N ALA A 9 -20.90 2.36 -12.86
CA ALA A 9 -21.16 1.92 -14.24
C ALA A 9 -19.88 1.71 -15.07
N LEU A 10 -18.79 2.43 -14.74
CA LEU A 10 -17.49 2.27 -15.39
C LEU A 10 -16.69 1.10 -14.80
N SER A 11 -16.82 0.85 -13.49
CA SER A 11 -16.17 -0.26 -12.77
C SER A 11 -16.65 -1.66 -13.20
N ASP A 12 -17.88 -1.75 -13.69
CA ASP A 12 -18.53 -3.01 -14.06
C ASP A 12 -18.28 -3.44 -15.53
N ARG A 13 -17.82 -2.53 -16.39
CA ARG A 13 -17.73 -2.79 -17.84
C ARG A 13 -16.38 -3.33 -18.32
N ILE A 14 -15.30 -3.07 -17.59
CA ILE A 14 -13.96 -3.53 -17.99
C ILE A 14 -13.43 -4.49 -16.94
N PRO A 15 -13.30 -5.79 -17.26
CA PRO A 15 -12.65 -6.75 -16.37
C PRO A 15 -11.24 -6.26 -16.03
N PRO A 16 -10.84 -6.23 -14.74
CA PRO A 16 -9.56 -5.65 -14.32
C PRO A 16 -8.35 -6.34 -14.95
N LYS A 17 -8.48 -7.62 -15.36
CA LYS A 17 -7.45 -8.32 -16.15
C LYS A 17 -7.05 -7.58 -17.43
N PHE A 18 -8.00 -6.96 -18.14
CA PHE A 18 -7.72 -6.24 -19.38
C PHE A 18 -7.08 -4.89 -19.10
N VAL A 19 -7.46 -4.23 -18.00
CA VAL A 19 -6.82 -3.00 -17.53
C VAL A 19 -5.35 -3.28 -17.19
N VAL A 20 -5.06 -4.38 -16.48
CA VAL A 20 -3.68 -4.78 -16.17
C VAL A 20 -2.90 -5.10 -17.44
N LEU A 21 -3.42 -5.92 -18.35
CA LEU A 21 -2.70 -6.28 -19.58
C LEU A 21 -2.41 -5.08 -20.48
N THR A 22 -3.39 -4.18 -20.65
CA THR A 22 -3.19 -2.95 -21.45
C THR A 22 -2.19 -2.00 -20.81
N SER A 23 -2.21 -1.87 -19.48
CA SER A 23 -1.23 -1.07 -18.75
C SER A 23 0.19 -1.65 -18.83
N LEU A 24 0.33 -2.97 -18.78
CA LEU A 24 1.63 -3.64 -18.89
C LEU A 24 2.20 -3.51 -20.30
N ALA A 25 1.36 -3.71 -21.32
CA ALA A 25 1.74 -3.53 -22.71
C ALA A 25 2.14 -2.07 -23.00
N GLY A 26 1.34 -1.10 -22.53
CA GLY A 26 1.66 0.33 -22.65
C GLY A 26 2.97 0.70 -21.95
N THR A 27 3.20 0.18 -20.74
CA THR A 27 4.47 0.38 -20.02
C THR A 27 5.65 -0.23 -20.78
N GLY A 28 5.50 -1.45 -21.31
CA GLY A 28 6.54 -2.13 -22.08
C GLY A 28 6.91 -1.38 -23.36
N VAL A 29 5.92 -0.91 -24.12
CA VAL A 29 6.13 -0.09 -25.32
C VAL A 29 6.85 1.21 -24.96
N MET A 30 6.38 1.92 -23.94
CA MET A 30 7.00 3.17 -23.53
C MET A 30 8.40 2.98 -22.95
N ALA A 31 8.68 1.84 -22.30
CA ALA A 31 10.01 1.49 -21.82
C ALA A 31 10.99 1.26 -22.98
N VAL A 32 10.54 0.63 -24.07
CA VAL A 32 11.34 0.50 -25.31
C VAL A 32 11.61 1.87 -25.91
N VAL A 33 10.62 2.75 -25.99
CA VAL A 33 10.80 4.14 -26.47
C VAL A 33 11.81 4.90 -25.59
N ALA A 34 11.71 4.77 -24.27
CA ALA A 34 12.63 5.40 -23.33
C ALA A 34 14.06 4.85 -23.43
N ALA A 35 14.25 3.59 -23.84
CA ALA A 35 15.56 2.98 -24.02
C ALA A 35 16.38 3.64 -25.15
N PHE A 36 15.73 4.28 -26.12
CA PHE A 36 16.40 5.05 -27.17
C PHE A 36 16.87 6.44 -26.72
N GLN A 37 16.76 6.75 -25.42
CA GLN A 37 17.21 8.01 -24.81
C GLN A 37 16.77 9.24 -25.61
N PRO A 38 15.45 9.52 -25.69
CA PRO A 38 14.97 10.70 -26.39
C PRO A 38 15.66 11.96 -25.86
N PRO A 39 15.96 12.94 -26.73
CA PRO A 39 16.60 14.18 -26.32
C PRO A 39 15.79 14.83 -25.19
N PRO A 40 16.44 15.58 -24.28
CA PRO A 40 15.79 16.19 -23.12
C PRO A 40 14.96 17.42 -23.52
N ASP A 41 13.95 17.18 -24.34
CA ASP A 41 13.00 18.16 -24.86
C ASP A 41 11.56 17.72 -24.52
N PHE A 42 10.58 18.39 -25.11
CA PHE A 42 9.16 18.10 -24.94
C PHE A 42 8.82 16.60 -25.15
N TRP A 43 9.51 15.90 -26.04
CA TRP A 43 9.23 14.49 -26.34
C TRP A 43 9.62 13.55 -25.20
N SER A 44 10.69 13.86 -24.47
CA SER A 44 11.04 13.12 -23.26
C SER A 44 9.97 13.27 -22.18
N ALA A 45 9.45 14.49 -21.98
CA ALA A 45 8.40 14.75 -20.99
C ALA A 45 7.12 13.98 -21.32
N VAL A 46 6.69 13.96 -22.58
CA VAL A 46 5.54 13.17 -23.03
C VAL A 46 5.77 11.68 -22.77
N THR A 47 6.95 11.16 -23.12
CA THR A 47 7.31 9.75 -22.94
C THR A 47 7.22 9.33 -21.47
N PHE A 48 7.81 10.09 -20.56
CA PHE A 48 7.81 9.78 -19.12
C PHE A 48 6.44 9.97 -18.47
N ILE A 49 5.67 10.99 -18.88
CA ILE A 49 4.30 11.19 -18.38
C ILE A 49 3.39 10.04 -18.82
N THR A 50 3.45 9.63 -20.09
CA THR A 50 2.66 8.49 -20.58
C THR A 50 3.05 7.19 -19.89
N LEU A 51 4.35 6.97 -19.66
CA LEU A 51 4.85 5.82 -18.90
C LEU A 51 4.34 5.83 -17.45
N ALA A 52 4.35 6.99 -16.77
CA ALA A 52 3.81 7.15 -15.42
C ALA A 52 2.30 6.87 -15.36
N VAL A 53 1.54 7.30 -16.37
CA VAL A 53 0.09 7.03 -16.47
C VAL A 53 -0.17 5.53 -16.62
N PHE A 54 0.54 4.84 -17.52
CA PHE A 54 0.39 3.40 -17.69
C PHE A 54 0.76 2.62 -16.42
N LEU A 55 1.84 3.00 -15.73
CA LEU A 55 2.21 2.42 -14.43
C LEU A 55 1.10 2.63 -13.40
N GLY A 56 0.58 3.86 -13.25
CA GLY A 56 -0.48 4.18 -12.29
C GLY A 56 -1.77 3.38 -12.54
N ILE A 57 -2.19 3.27 -13.81
CA ILE A 57 -3.34 2.46 -14.21
C ILE A 57 -3.08 0.97 -13.92
N GLY A 58 -1.87 0.48 -14.18
CA GLY A 58 -1.52 -0.91 -13.95
C GLY A 58 -1.53 -1.28 -12.48
N THR A 59 -0.98 -0.41 -11.63
CA THR A 59 -1.05 -0.56 -10.18
C THR A 59 -2.51 -0.66 -9.72
N GLY A 60 -3.36 0.30 -10.09
CA GLY A 60 -4.79 0.28 -9.75
C GLY A 60 -5.55 -0.93 -10.30
N GLY A 61 -5.22 -1.36 -11.52
CA GLY A 61 -5.77 -2.55 -12.16
C GLY A 61 -5.41 -3.84 -11.41
N VAL A 62 -4.16 -3.98 -10.95
CA VAL A 62 -3.70 -5.14 -10.18
C VAL A 62 -4.44 -5.20 -8.85
N PHE A 63 -4.54 -4.07 -8.12
CA PHE A 63 -5.31 -4.00 -6.87
C PHE A 63 -6.77 -4.41 -7.08
N ALA A 64 -7.43 -3.86 -8.11
CA ALA A 64 -8.82 -4.19 -8.43
C ALA A 64 -9.00 -5.63 -8.92
N TRP A 65 -7.97 -6.23 -9.53
CA TRP A 65 -7.98 -7.63 -9.97
C TRP A 65 -7.80 -8.59 -8.79
N VAL A 66 -6.81 -8.33 -7.93
CA VAL A 66 -6.54 -9.12 -6.72
C VAL A 66 -7.75 -9.07 -5.78
N ALA A 67 -8.33 -7.89 -5.53
CA ALA A 67 -9.51 -7.75 -4.68
C ALA A 67 -10.72 -8.57 -5.18
N ARG A 68 -10.85 -8.75 -6.50
CA ARG A 68 -11.94 -9.54 -7.11
C ARG A 68 -11.64 -11.04 -7.19
N ARG A 69 -10.37 -11.42 -7.18
CA ARG A 69 -9.93 -12.81 -7.42
C ARG A 69 -9.51 -13.54 -6.16
N SER A 70 -9.24 -12.83 -5.07
CA SER A 70 -9.01 -13.40 -3.74
C SER A 70 -10.34 -13.80 -3.10
N PRO A 71 -10.64 -15.10 -2.92
CA PRO A 71 -11.82 -15.55 -2.19
C PRO A 71 -11.80 -14.99 -0.77
N ALA A 72 -12.92 -14.50 -0.24
CA ALA A 72 -13.01 -14.00 1.13
C ALA A 72 -12.50 -15.03 2.17
N ALA A 73 -12.63 -16.33 1.87
CA ALA A 73 -12.13 -17.43 2.69
C ALA A 73 -10.59 -17.62 2.65
N SER A 74 -9.89 -17.13 1.62
CA SER A 74 -8.43 -17.19 1.52
C SER A 74 -7.73 -15.94 2.08
N VAL A 75 -8.50 -14.94 2.53
CA VAL A 75 -7.98 -13.69 3.13
C VAL A 75 -7.39 -13.93 4.54
N GLY A 76 -7.39 -15.18 5.01
CA GLY A 76 -6.71 -15.64 6.22
C GLY A 76 -5.71 -16.76 5.97
N SER A 77 -4.90 -16.69 4.90
CA SER A 77 -3.85 -17.69 4.68
C SER A 77 -2.73 -17.54 5.72
N THR A 78 -2.50 -18.59 6.52
CA THR A 78 -1.41 -18.68 7.49
C THR A 78 -0.04 -18.39 6.88
N TRP A 79 0.13 -18.62 5.57
CA TRP A 79 1.36 -18.31 4.85
C TRP A 79 1.64 -16.82 4.76
N ASN A 80 0.63 -16.00 4.47
CA ASN A 80 0.77 -14.55 4.43
C ASN A 80 1.14 -13.99 5.81
N ASP A 81 0.60 -14.59 6.87
CA ASP A 81 0.94 -14.18 8.25
C ASP A 81 2.35 -14.57 8.63
N LYS A 82 2.78 -15.78 8.28
CA LYS A 82 4.16 -16.23 8.52
C LYS A 82 5.15 -15.32 7.81
N LEU A 83 4.87 -14.97 6.55
CA LEU A 83 5.68 -14.02 5.79
C LEU A 83 5.70 -12.64 6.48
N MET A 84 4.53 -12.12 6.86
CA MET A 84 4.41 -10.85 7.58
C MET A 84 5.23 -10.85 8.86
N TYR A 85 5.08 -11.87 9.72
CA TYR A 85 5.83 -11.99 10.96
C TYR A 85 7.33 -12.17 10.72
N ALA A 86 7.74 -12.91 9.69
CA ALA A 86 9.14 -13.08 9.33
C ALA A 86 9.78 -11.75 8.90
N VAL A 87 9.11 -10.98 8.02
CA VAL A 87 9.61 -9.68 7.56
C VAL A 87 9.58 -8.65 8.70
N LEU A 88 8.54 -8.65 9.53
CA LEU A 88 8.46 -7.79 10.71
C LEU A 88 9.60 -8.09 11.70
N LEU A 89 9.85 -9.36 12.00
CA LEU A 89 10.94 -9.78 12.87
C LEU A 89 12.29 -9.38 12.26
N ALA A 90 12.49 -9.59 10.96
CA ALA A 90 13.70 -9.16 10.27
C ALA A 90 13.89 -7.64 10.35
N ALA A 91 12.82 -6.85 10.20
CA ALA A 91 12.87 -5.38 10.33
C ALA A 91 13.28 -4.96 11.75
N ILE A 92 12.70 -5.58 12.78
CA ILE A 92 13.02 -5.31 14.19
C ILE A 92 14.47 -5.68 14.48
N VAL A 93 14.91 -6.89 14.13
CA VAL A 93 16.28 -7.36 14.36
C VAL A 93 17.29 -6.49 13.62
N ALA A 94 17.04 -6.18 12.34
CA ALA A 94 17.92 -5.29 11.57
C ALA A 94 17.96 -3.87 12.18
N GLY A 95 16.83 -3.36 12.67
CA GLY A 95 16.76 -2.03 13.31
C GLY A 95 17.55 -2.00 14.62
N LEU A 96 17.38 -3.01 15.47
CA LEU A 96 18.18 -3.16 16.69
C LEU A 96 19.67 -3.31 16.37
N ALA A 97 20.03 -4.05 15.32
CA ALA A 97 21.40 -4.17 14.85
C ALA A 97 21.97 -2.83 14.39
N THR A 98 21.22 -2.01 13.64
CA THR A 98 21.67 -0.65 13.27
C THR A 98 21.91 0.24 14.47
N THR A 99 21.09 0.11 15.53
CA THR A 99 21.28 0.85 16.77
C THR A 99 22.57 0.43 17.48
N LEU A 100 22.82 -0.87 17.60
CA LEU A 100 24.02 -1.40 18.27
C LEU A 100 25.32 -1.10 17.51
N LEU A 101 25.28 -1.20 16.17
CA LEU A 101 26.43 -0.89 15.32
C LEU A 101 26.68 0.61 15.23
N GLY A 102 25.62 1.42 15.17
CA GLY A 102 25.72 2.88 15.09
C GLY A 102 26.07 3.56 16.42
N SER A 103 25.92 2.89 17.56
CA SER A 103 26.18 3.47 18.88
C SER A 103 27.66 3.50 19.28
N GLY A 104 28.58 3.00 18.44
CA GLY A 104 30.01 2.92 18.76
C GLY A 104 30.39 1.79 19.75
N VAL A 105 29.44 0.95 20.15
CA VAL A 105 29.67 -0.12 21.15
C VAL A 105 30.30 -1.36 20.51
N VAL A 106 29.97 -1.64 19.24
CA VAL A 106 30.40 -2.85 18.51
C VAL A 106 31.10 -2.51 17.17
N GLY A 107 31.23 -1.22 16.81
CA GLY A 107 31.82 -0.78 15.55
C GLY A 107 32.13 0.73 15.55
N GLU A 108 32.54 1.26 14.39
CA GLU A 108 32.72 2.71 14.21
C GLU A 108 31.39 3.46 14.37
N GLU A 109 31.45 4.62 15.02
CA GLU A 109 30.28 5.47 15.25
C GLU A 109 29.66 5.92 13.92
N SER A 110 28.61 5.22 13.49
CA SER A 110 27.85 5.57 12.29
C SER A 110 26.75 6.56 12.65
N ASN A 111 27.01 7.87 12.50
CA ASN A 111 26.05 8.92 12.84
C ASN A 111 24.91 9.03 11.81
N TYR A 112 23.84 8.25 12.01
CA TYR A 112 22.63 8.26 11.17
C TYR A 112 21.89 9.62 11.12
N ARG A 113 22.25 10.57 12.00
CA ARG A 113 21.67 11.92 12.02
C ARG A 113 22.15 12.79 10.87
N GLU A 114 23.27 12.44 10.25
CA GLU A 114 23.86 13.19 9.13
C GLU A 114 23.46 12.63 7.77
N THR A 115 23.12 11.33 7.70
CA THR A 115 22.82 10.63 6.44
C THR A 115 21.34 10.23 6.35
N VAL A 116 20.91 9.25 7.15
CA VAL A 116 19.59 8.62 7.05
C VAL A 116 18.46 9.57 7.48
N SER A 117 18.66 10.36 8.54
CA SER A 117 17.63 11.26 9.07
C SER A 117 17.32 12.42 8.11
N PRO A 118 18.32 13.15 7.56
CA PRO A 118 18.07 14.21 6.58
C PRO A 118 17.59 13.62 5.25
N TRP A 119 18.07 12.44 4.84
CA TRP A 119 17.52 11.71 3.68
C TRP A 119 16.02 11.47 3.82
N PHE A 120 15.55 10.89 4.92
CA PHE A 120 14.14 10.57 5.10
C PHE A 120 13.27 11.83 5.12
N ARG A 121 13.74 12.90 5.79
CA ARG A 121 13.06 14.20 5.78
C ARG A 121 12.95 14.80 4.37
N SER A 122 14.01 14.65 3.56
CA SER A 122 14.11 15.21 2.21
C SER A 122 13.00 14.76 1.27
N ILE A 123 12.48 13.55 1.48
CA ILE A 123 11.37 12.97 0.72
C ILE A 123 10.08 13.78 0.93
N TRP A 124 9.80 14.18 2.17
CA TRP A 124 8.57 14.89 2.54
C TRP A 124 8.56 16.36 2.13
N ILE A 125 9.74 16.98 2.02
CA ILE A 125 9.90 18.34 1.48
C ILE A 125 10.08 18.34 -0.05
N LEU A 126 9.86 17.20 -0.70
CA LEU A 126 9.96 17.02 -2.16
C LEU A 126 11.32 17.42 -2.75
N GLN A 127 12.39 17.26 -1.98
CA GLN A 127 13.78 17.46 -2.42
C GLN A 127 14.60 16.19 -2.15
N PRO A 128 14.35 15.08 -2.87
CA PRO A 128 14.95 13.79 -2.54
C PRO A 128 16.49 13.83 -2.68
N ARG A 129 17.19 13.62 -1.57
CA ARG A 129 18.66 13.63 -1.48
C ARG A 129 19.25 12.23 -1.41
N GLY A 130 19.26 11.52 -2.55
CA GLY A 130 19.78 10.15 -2.65
C GLY A 130 21.27 10.01 -2.31
N ASP A 131 22.04 11.08 -2.46
CA ASP A 131 23.45 11.19 -2.09
C ASP A 131 23.70 10.84 -0.62
N LEU A 132 22.76 11.19 0.27
CA LEU A 132 22.86 10.95 1.70
C LEU A 132 22.67 9.47 2.07
N MET A 133 21.79 8.76 1.37
CA MET A 133 21.60 7.33 1.59
C MET A 133 22.81 6.54 1.07
N ALA A 134 23.38 6.94 -0.07
CA ALA A 134 24.57 6.29 -0.64
C ALA A 134 25.78 6.30 0.30
N GLN A 135 25.87 7.29 1.20
CA GLN A 135 26.93 7.43 2.20
C GLN A 135 26.64 6.67 3.50
N ALA A 136 25.44 6.12 3.67
CA ALA A 136 25.09 5.38 4.88
C ALA A 136 25.80 4.02 4.96
N SER A 137 25.98 3.49 6.16
CA SER A 137 26.57 2.16 6.32
C SER A 137 25.69 1.06 5.71
N LEU A 138 26.28 -0.09 5.41
CA LEU A 138 25.56 -1.23 4.84
C LEU A 138 24.40 -1.71 5.73
N ALA A 139 24.55 -1.61 7.06
CA ALA A 139 23.51 -1.99 8.00
C ALA A 139 22.23 -1.16 7.80
N PHE A 140 22.35 0.15 7.56
CA PHE A 140 21.21 1.02 7.26
C PHE A 140 20.56 0.68 5.93
N HIS A 141 21.35 0.39 4.90
CA HIS A 141 20.82 -0.06 3.60
C HIS A 141 19.98 -1.33 3.72
N ILE A 142 20.48 -2.33 4.45
CA ILE A 142 19.76 -3.59 4.71
C ILE A 142 18.46 -3.31 5.47
N HIS A 143 18.53 -2.53 6.56
CA HIS A 143 17.35 -2.22 7.36
C HIS A 143 16.28 -1.47 6.54
N VAL A 144 16.68 -0.45 5.77
CA VAL A 144 15.76 0.33 4.92
C VAL A 144 15.16 -0.54 3.83
N ALA A 145 15.94 -1.42 3.19
CA ALA A 145 15.42 -2.36 2.20
C ALA A 145 14.34 -3.28 2.79
N ILE A 146 14.58 -3.85 3.98
CA ILE A 146 13.60 -4.67 4.69
C ILE A 146 12.36 -3.84 5.06
N ALA A 147 12.55 -2.59 5.52
CA ALA A 147 11.45 -1.69 5.85
C ALA A 147 10.60 -1.34 4.62
N MET A 148 11.21 -1.16 3.44
CA MET A 148 10.48 -0.92 2.18
C MET A 148 9.66 -2.15 1.77
N VAL A 149 10.20 -3.36 1.95
CA VAL A 149 9.44 -4.62 1.74
C VAL A 149 8.27 -4.70 2.72
N LEU A 150 8.49 -4.40 3.99
CA LEU A 150 7.43 -4.37 5.01
C LEU A 150 6.32 -3.38 4.63
N PHE A 151 6.68 -2.19 4.17
CA PHE A 151 5.73 -1.16 3.74
C PHE A 151 4.94 -1.58 2.50
N ALA A 152 5.60 -2.25 1.54
CA ALA A 152 4.93 -2.82 0.37
C ALA A 152 3.96 -3.96 0.72
N LEU A 153 4.28 -4.76 1.74
CA LEU A 153 3.40 -5.82 2.26
C LEU A 153 2.27 -5.30 3.18
N TRP A 154 2.41 -4.10 3.73
CA TRP A 154 1.48 -3.52 4.71
C TRP A 154 0.00 -3.58 4.29
N PRO A 155 -0.42 -3.13 3.09
CA PRO A 155 -1.84 -3.12 2.73
C PRO A 155 -2.42 -4.52 2.46
N PHE A 156 -1.57 -5.54 2.34
CA PHE A 156 -1.97 -6.92 1.98
C PHE A 156 -1.86 -7.89 3.16
N THR A 157 -1.41 -7.43 4.33
CA THR A 157 -1.20 -8.26 5.51
C THR A 157 -2.08 -7.78 6.67
N ARG A 158 -2.08 -8.52 7.78
CA ARG A 158 -2.84 -8.11 8.98
C ARG A 158 -2.32 -6.81 9.61
N LEU A 159 -1.17 -6.28 9.18
CA LEU A 159 -0.63 -5.00 9.63
C LEU A 159 -1.57 -3.81 9.36
N VAL A 160 -2.47 -3.92 8.39
CA VAL A 160 -3.51 -2.89 8.14
C VAL A 160 -4.37 -2.60 9.38
N HIS A 161 -4.52 -3.56 10.29
CA HIS A 161 -5.26 -3.37 11.55
C HIS A 161 -4.61 -2.34 12.48
N ALA A 162 -3.34 -2.01 12.30
CA ALA A 162 -2.70 -0.92 13.04
C ALA A 162 -3.44 0.42 12.86
N PHE A 163 -4.10 0.65 11.71
CA PHE A 163 -4.93 1.85 11.48
C PHE A 163 -6.31 1.80 12.15
N SER A 164 -6.75 0.61 12.58
CA SER A 164 -8.05 0.41 13.24
C SER A 164 -7.93 0.43 14.77
N ALA A 165 -6.81 0.91 15.31
CA ALA A 165 -6.62 1.03 16.75
C ALA A 165 -7.78 1.86 17.34
N PRO A 166 -8.54 1.33 18.33
CA PRO A 166 -9.78 1.92 18.78
C PRO A 166 -9.55 3.09 19.74
N VAL A 167 -8.76 4.11 19.34
CA VAL A 167 -8.48 5.30 20.16
C VAL A 167 -9.77 6.02 20.55
N ALA A 168 -10.76 6.02 19.66
CA ALA A 168 -12.08 6.60 19.89
C ALA A 168 -12.88 5.90 21.01
N TYR A 169 -12.56 4.65 21.40
CA TYR A 169 -13.26 3.95 22.49
C TYR A 169 -13.05 4.63 23.84
N LEU A 170 -11.91 5.32 24.03
CA LEU A 170 -11.64 6.07 25.26
C LEU A 170 -12.69 7.18 25.51
N PHE A 171 -13.31 7.68 24.44
CA PHE A 171 -14.31 8.74 24.50
C PHE A 171 -15.71 8.26 24.08
N ARG A 172 -15.90 6.96 23.88
CA ARG A 172 -17.17 6.39 23.40
C ARG A 172 -18.12 6.17 24.58
N PRO A 173 -19.38 6.65 24.51
CA PRO A 173 -20.40 6.30 25.48
C PRO A 173 -20.54 4.77 25.60
N TYR A 174 -20.65 4.27 26.84
CA TYR A 174 -20.72 2.83 27.11
C TYR A 174 -21.90 2.16 26.40
N ILE A 175 -23.02 2.89 26.30
CA ILE A 175 -24.23 2.44 25.63
C ILE A 175 -24.33 3.14 24.28
N VAL A 176 -24.36 2.35 23.21
CA VAL A 176 -24.59 2.87 21.85
C VAL A 176 -25.97 2.46 21.36
N TYR A 177 -26.84 3.46 21.30
CA TYR A 177 -28.12 3.36 20.64
C TYR A 177 -27.91 3.49 19.13
N ARG A 178 -28.19 2.42 18.40
CA ARG A 178 -28.30 2.48 16.94
C ARG A 178 -29.75 2.81 16.61
N SER A 179 -29.99 3.99 16.03
CA SER A 179 -31.29 4.30 15.44
C SER A 179 -31.63 3.23 14.40
N ARG A 180 -32.89 2.81 14.32
CA ARG A 180 -33.34 1.93 13.25
C ARG A 180 -33.08 2.67 11.94
N ASP A 181 -32.21 2.12 11.08
CA ASP A 181 -32.16 2.55 9.68
C ASP A 181 -33.61 2.51 9.18
N VAL A 182 -34.11 3.63 8.66
CA VAL A 182 -35.48 3.71 8.15
C VAL A 182 -35.60 2.64 7.07
N ALA A 183 -36.29 1.53 7.35
CA ALA A 183 -36.59 0.55 6.31
C ALA A 183 -37.20 1.30 5.15
N ARG A 184 -36.73 0.98 3.94
CA ARG A 184 -37.51 1.30 2.76
C ARG A 184 -38.90 0.71 2.93
N ASN A 185 -39.92 1.47 2.55
CA ASN A 185 -41.32 1.02 2.58
C ASN A 185 -41.41 -0.39 1.98
N GLY A 186 -41.71 -1.40 2.81
CA GLY A 186 -41.84 -2.81 2.42
C GLY A 186 -40.77 -3.77 2.93
N GLU A 187 -39.67 -3.31 3.55
CA GLU A 187 -38.67 -4.20 4.17
C GLU A 187 -38.93 -4.40 5.66
N LEU A 188 -39.05 -5.67 6.09
CA LEU A 188 -39.15 -6.04 7.50
C LEU A 188 -37.80 -5.82 8.19
N ILE A 189 -37.70 -4.76 9.01
CA ILE A 189 -36.51 -4.52 9.83
C ILE A 189 -36.51 -5.47 11.03
N GLY A 190 -35.54 -6.38 11.08
CA GLY A 190 -35.09 -6.95 12.34
C GLY A 190 -36.00 -8.03 12.92
N SER A 191 -35.99 -9.19 12.29
CA SER A 191 -35.87 -10.52 12.91
C SER A 191 -35.95 -11.53 11.77
N GLN A 192 -35.19 -12.62 11.87
CA GLN A 192 -35.29 -13.77 10.99
C GLN A 192 -36.76 -14.05 10.65
N PRO A 193 -37.16 -14.22 9.38
CA PRO A 193 -38.52 -14.61 9.06
C PRO A 193 -38.83 -15.89 9.83
N HIS A 194 -39.80 -15.82 10.75
CA HIS A 194 -40.23 -16.97 11.53
C HIS A 194 -40.72 -18.03 10.53
N ARG A 195 -39.93 -19.08 10.33
CA ARG A 195 -40.27 -20.20 9.45
C ARG A 195 -41.52 -20.83 10.07
N ARG A 196 -42.68 -20.61 9.45
CA ARG A 196 -43.92 -21.30 9.84
C ARG A 196 -43.70 -22.78 9.62
N GLY A 197 -43.46 -23.50 10.70
CA GLY A 197 -43.47 -24.95 10.70
C GLY A 197 -44.85 -25.44 10.28
N TRP A 198 -44.85 -26.35 9.33
CA TRP A 198 -45.78 -27.45 9.27
C TRP A 198 -44.94 -28.71 9.48
#